data_AF-A0A954DZZ2-F1
#
_entry.id   AF-A0A954DZZ2-F1
#
_cell.length_a   1.000
_cell.length_b   1.000
_cell.length_c   1.000
_cell.angle_alpha   90.00
_cell.angle_beta   90.00
_cell.angle_gamma   90.00
#
_symmetry.space_group_name_H-M   'P 1'
#
loop_
_entity.id
_entity.type
_entity.pdbx_description
1 polymer ?
#
loop_
_entity_poly.entity_id
_entity_poly.type
_entity_poly.pdbx_seq_one_letter_code
_entity_poly.pdbx_strand_id
1 'polypeptide(L)'
;MKLIIPALALALFVGDGVELKTAYSEGAALRIETEATFKIETVDMTITVDGEEREGFGAGASSADTRRIVQVDRVVALADGAPVKLVRSFEEISGTGSMSFGDQEQEIEFECPLSETVLELTLDDGEVTAEVSVGGSVDSELLDGHHLELALAALLPDGEV
;
A
#
# COMPACT_ATOMS: atom_id res chain seq x y z
N MET A 1 4.20 -8.54 -17.41
CA MET A 1 3.13 -8.72 -16.41
C MET A 1 2.02 -9.57 -17.02
N LYS A 2 2.09 -10.89 -16.84
CA LYS A 2 1.13 -11.86 -17.37
C LYS A 2 0.98 -12.94 -16.31
N LEU A 3 -0.20 -13.01 -15.70
CA LEU A 3 -0.88 -14.15 -15.05
C LEU A 3 -1.74 -13.66 -13.87
N ILE A 4 -2.76 -12.83 -14.16
CA ILE A 4 -3.97 -12.70 -13.32
C ILE A 4 -5.12 -13.33 -14.11
N ILE A 5 -4.99 -14.62 -14.45
CA ILE A 5 -5.98 -15.34 -15.27
C ILE A 5 -6.64 -16.53 -14.53
N PRO A 6 -6.05 -17.20 -13.51
CA PRO A 6 -6.74 -18.37 -12.95
C PRO A 6 -7.93 -18.02 -12.05
N ALA A 7 -7.93 -16.87 -11.36
CA ALA A 7 -9.06 -16.46 -10.51
C ALA A 7 -10.28 -15.99 -11.32
N LEU A 8 -10.06 -15.23 -12.40
CA LEU A 8 -11.14 -14.71 -13.25
C LEU A 8 -11.82 -15.82 -14.09
N ALA A 9 -11.10 -16.89 -14.40
CA ALA A 9 -11.66 -18.04 -15.14
C ALA A 9 -12.58 -18.93 -14.28
N LEU A 10 -12.45 -18.89 -12.95
CA LEU A 10 -13.31 -19.67 -12.05
C LEU A 10 -14.68 -19.01 -11.86
N ALA A 11 -14.75 -17.67 -11.92
CA ALA A 11 -15.99 -16.90 -11.82
C ALA A 11 -17.01 -17.22 -12.94
N LEU A 12 -16.56 -17.72 -14.10
CA LEU A 12 -17.45 -18.08 -15.22
C LEU A 12 -18.21 -19.41 -15.02
N PHE A 13 -17.95 -20.16 -13.95
CA PHE A 13 -18.57 -21.47 -13.67
C PHE A 13 -19.33 -21.54 -12.35
N VAL A 14 -19.52 -20.40 -11.69
CA VAL A 14 -20.19 -20.32 -10.40
C VAL A 14 -21.66 -19.98 -10.66
N GLY A 15 -22.58 -20.80 -10.17
CA GLY A 15 -24.02 -20.53 -10.31
C GLY A 15 -24.48 -19.39 -9.41
N ASP A 16 -25.67 -18.84 -9.68
CA ASP A 16 -26.27 -17.77 -8.89
C ASP A 16 -26.16 -18.04 -7.37
N GLY A 17 -25.67 -17.05 -6.62
CA GLY A 17 -25.67 -17.07 -5.15
C GLY A 17 -24.40 -17.60 -4.48
N VAL A 18 -23.24 -17.55 -5.14
CA VAL A 18 -21.97 -17.93 -4.53
C VAL A 18 -21.17 -16.71 -4.12
N GLU A 19 -20.75 -16.71 -2.86
CA GLU A 19 -19.92 -15.69 -2.25
C GLU A 19 -18.48 -16.18 -2.15
N LEU A 20 -17.53 -15.43 -2.72
CA LEU A 20 -16.11 -15.74 -2.62
C LEU A 20 -15.53 -15.07 -1.37
N LYS A 21 -14.94 -15.87 -0.47
CA LYS A 21 -14.29 -15.38 0.75
C LYS A 21 -12.88 -15.92 0.88
N THR A 22 -12.02 -15.13 1.52
CA THR A 22 -10.72 -15.62 1.97
C THR A 22 -10.93 -16.64 3.09
N ALA A 23 -10.44 -17.86 2.88
CA ALA A 23 -10.41 -18.86 3.92
C ALA A 23 -9.17 -18.62 4.82
N TYR A 24 -9.40 -18.01 5.98
CA TYR A 24 -8.32 -17.77 6.95
C TYR A 24 -8.03 -19.01 7.80
N SER A 25 -6.78 -19.11 8.27
CA SER A 25 -6.38 -20.03 9.31
C SER A 25 -5.46 -19.34 10.32
N GLU A 26 -5.55 -19.73 11.59
CA GLU A 26 -4.62 -19.24 12.60
C GLU A 26 -3.17 -19.61 12.23
N GLY A 27 -2.26 -18.67 12.44
CA GLY A 27 -0.85 -18.82 12.07
C GLY A 27 -0.57 -18.62 10.58
N ALA A 28 -1.59 -18.49 9.72
CA ALA A 28 -1.39 -18.10 8.33
C ALA A 28 -0.66 -16.75 8.27
N ALA A 29 0.31 -16.67 7.37
CA ALA A 29 1.11 -15.47 7.18
C ALA A 29 1.17 -15.09 5.69
N LEU A 30 1.07 -13.79 5.42
CA LEU A 30 1.25 -13.21 4.10
C LEU A 30 2.35 -12.16 4.17
N ARG A 31 3.41 -12.37 3.39
CA ARG A 31 4.46 -11.35 3.18
C ARG A 31 4.16 -10.62 1.88
N ILE A 32 4.12 -9.30 1.96
CA ILE A 32 3.87 -8.39 0.85
C ILE A 32 5.13 -7.53 0.69
N GLU A 33 5.70 -7.58 -0.50
CA GLU A 33 6.83 -6.75 -0.88
C GLU A 33 6.38 -5.90 -2.06
N THR A 34 6.35 -4.58 -1.84
CA THR A 34 5.95 -3.60 -2.84
C THR A 34 7.11 -2.67 -3.11
N GLU A 35 7.45 -2.51 -4.38
CA GLU A 35 8.36 -1.47 -4.85
C GLU A 35 7.66 -0.71 -5.97
N ALA A 36 7.59 0.60 -5.84
CA ALA A 36 6.94 1.46 -6.82
C ALA A 36 7.86 2.63 -7.15
N THR A 37 8.11 2.85 -8.44
CA THR A 37 8.85 4.01 -8.92
C THR A 37 7.94 4.90 -9.76
N PHE A 38 7.83 6.15 -9.37
CA PHE A 38 7.14 7.22 -10.08
C PHE A 38 8.19 8.11 -10.73
N LYS A 39 8.03 8.40 -12.03
CA LYS A 39 8.89 9.32 -12.77
C LYS A 39 8.04 10.34 -13.49
N ILE A 40 8.40 11.60 -13.36
CA ILE A 40 7.75 12.73 -14.02
C ILE A 40 8.84 13.50 -14.75
N GLU A 41 8.57 13.85 -15.99
CA GLU A 41 9.44 14.67 -16.83
C GLU A 41 8.58 15.75 -17.51
N THR A 42 9.02 16.99 -17.41
CA THR A 42 8.38 18.12 -18.08
C THR A 42 8.93 18.21 -19.50
N VAL A 43 8.17 17.68 -20.46
CA VAL A 43 8.53 17.66 -21.88
C VAL A 43 8.25 18.98 -22.59
N ASP A 44 7.22 19.71 -22.18
CA ASP A 44 6.82 21.00 -22.73
C ASP A 44 6.07 21.80 -21.66
N MET A 45 6.32 23.11 -21.59
CA MET A 45 5.62 24.00 -20.66
C MET A 45 5.46 25.39 -21.28
N THR A 46 4.22 25.76 -21.53
CA THR A 46 3.84 27.08 -22.05
C THR A 46 3.04 27.86 -21.00
N ILE A 47 3.31 29.15 -20.86
CA ILE A 47 2.52 30.07 -20.04
C ILE A 47 1.86 31.09 -20.95
N THR A 48 0.55 31.27 -20.82
CA THR A 48 -0.17 32.34 -21.54
C THR A 48 -0.26 33.60 -20.65
N VAL A 49 0.30 34.72 -21.12
CA VAL A 49 0.19 36.03 -20.44
C VAL A 49 -0.42 37.02 -21.43
N ASP A 50 -1.53 37.64 -21.05
CA ASP A 50 -2.27 38.60 -21.89
C ASP A 50 -2.65 38.07 -23.28
N GLY A 51 -2.88 36.76 -23.41
CA GLY A 51 -3.26 36.10 -24.67
C GLY A 51 -2.10 35.72 -25.58
N GLU A 52 -0.85 36.02 -25.18
CA GLU A 52 0.35 35.55 -25.87
C GLU A 52 0.96 34.36 -25.15
N GLU A 53 1.27 33.29 -25.89
CA GLU A 53 2.05 32.17 -25.37
C GLU A 53 3.51 32.60 -25.19
N ARG A 54 4.04 32.29 -24.01
CA ARG A 54 5.45 32.45 -23.66
C ARG A 54 5.97 31.12 -23.13
N GLU A 55 7.25 30.89 -23.31
CA GLU A 55 7.93 29.74 -22.73
C GLU A 55 7.81 29.80 -21.19
N GLY A 56 7.37 28.71 -20.59
CA GLY A 56 7.26 28.60 -19.13
C GLY A 56 8.60 28.31 -18.47
N PHE A 57 8.76 28.77 -17.23
CA PHE A 57 9.87 28.32 -16.39
C PHE A 57 9.61 26.88 -15.94
N GLY A 58 10.37 25.90 -16.43
CA GLY A 58 10.16 24.49 -16.08
C GLY A 58 10.52 23.45 -17.15
N ALA A 59 10.78 23.87 -18.39
CA ALA A 59 11.18 22.95 -19.45
C ALA A 59 12.47 22.18 -19.06
N GLY A 60 12.41 20.85 -19.10
CA GLY A 60 13.52 19.98 -18.69
C GLY A 60 13.61 19.64 -17.20
N ALA A 61 12.64 20.07 -16.38
CA ALA A 61 12.55 19.60 -15.00
C ALA A 61 12.08 18.14 -14.94
N SER A 62 12.71 17.32 -14.10
CA SER A 62 12.28 15.95 -13.85
C SER A 62 12.31 15.60 -12.38
N SER A 63 11.50 14.62 -11.99
CA SER A 63 11.53 14.05 -10.64
C SER A 63 11.29 12.55 -10.69
N ALA A 64 12.01 11.81 -9.86
CA ALA A 64 11.73 10.40 -9.60
C ALA A 64 11.50 10.18 -8.11
N ASP A 65 10.62 9.24 -7.77
CA ASP A 65 10.36 8.80 -6.40
C ASP A 65 10.26 7.27 -6.45
N THR A 66 11.03 6.57 -5.63
CA THR A 66 10.96 5.12 -5.45
C THR A 66 10.60 4.84 -4.01
N ARG A 67 9.55 4.04 -3.79
CA ARG A 67 9.09 3.60 -2.47
C ARG A 67 9.14 2.11 -2.37
N ARG A 68 9.59 1.62 -1.24
CA ARG A 68 9.68 0.20 -0.92
C ARG A 68 9.02 -0.06 0.42
N ILE A 69 8.14 -1.07 0.44
CA ILE A 69 7.40 -1.50 1.62
C ILE A 69 7.49 -3.02 1.69
N VAL A 70 7.98 -3.53 2.82
CA VAL A 70 8.01 -4.95 3.13
C VAL A 70 7.19 -5.16 4.41
N GLN A 71 6.03 -5.77 4.25
CA GLN A 71 5.07 -6.01 5.33
C GLN A 71 4.80 -7.52 5.46
N VAL A 72 4.66 -8.00 6.69
CA VAL A 72 4.24 -9.37 7.00
C VAL A 72 3.05 -9.34 7.92
N ASP A 73 1.92 -9.86 7.45
CA ASP A 73 0.71 -10.02 8.23
C ASP A 73 0.58 -11.47 8.68
N ARG A 74 0.31 -11.69 9.98
CA ARG A 74 0.09 -13.02 10.56
C ARG A 74 -1.22 -13.03 11.33
N VAL A 75 -2.12 -13.93 10.95
CA VAL A 75 -3.37 -14.17 11.67
C VAL A 75 -3.06 -14.85 13.00
N VAL A 76 -3.51 -14.27 14.10
CA VAL A 76 -3.29 -14.80 15.46
C VAL A 76 -4.53 -15.49 16.00
N ALA A 77 -5.72 -14.91 15.79
CA ALA A 77 -6.97 -15.47 16.27
C ALA A 77 -8.11 -15.22 15.28
N LEU A 78 -9.03 -16.18 15.23
CA LEU A 78 -10.24 -16.13 14.41
C LEU A 78 -11.51 -16.18 15.29
N ALA A 79 -12.56 -15.50 14.85
CA ALA A 79 -13.93 -15.74 15.31
C ALA A 79 -14.84 -15.82 14.07
N ASP A 80 -15.75 -16.81 14.04
CA ASP A 80 -16.68 -17.02 12.93
C ASP A 80 -16.03 -17.06 11.53
N GLY A 81 -14.78 -17.56 11.48
CA GLY A 81 -14.00 -17.68 10.24
C GLY A 81 -13.31 -16.39 9.78
N ALA A 82 -13.45 -15.29 10.51
CA ALA A 82 -12.81 -14.00 10.24
C ALA A 82 -11.72 -13.68 11.28
N PRO A 83 -10.64 -12.96 10.91
CA PRO A 83 -9.62 -12.54 11.86
C PRO A 83 -10.17 -11.54 12.90
N VAL A 84 -9.92 -11.84 14.18
CA VAL A 84 -10.18 -10.91 15.30
C VAL A 84 -8.88 -10.42 15.94
N LYS A 85 -7.76 -11.07 15.65
CA LYS A 85 -6.41 -10.61 16.02
C LYS A 85 -5.40 -10.90 14.92
N LEU A 86 -4.59 -9.90 14.58
CA LEU A 86 -3.55 -9.98 13.57
C LEU A 86 -2.27 -9.29 14.07
N VAL A 87 -1.11 -9.83 13.73
CA VAL A 87 0.19 -9.18 13.94
C VAL A 87 0.73 -8.73 12.60
N ARG A 88 1.03 -7.43 12.48
CA ARG A 88 1.60 -6.82 11.27
C ARG A 88 3.03 -6.36 11.57
N SER A 89 4.00 -6.94 10.88
CA SER A 89 5.40 -6.53 10.95
C SER A 89 5.75 -5.72 9.72
N PHE A 90 6.34 -4.55 9.91
CA PHE A 90 6.97 -3.78 8.85
C PHE A 90 8.47 -4.06 8.89
N GLU A 91 8.95 -4.90 7.97
CA GLU A 91 10.39 -5.23 7.90
C GLU A 91 11.18 -4.05 7.33
N GLU A 92 10.59 -3.33 6.37
CA GLU A 92 11.22 -2.19 5.71
C GLU A 92 10.14 -1.24 5.19
N ILE A 93 10.27 0.05 5.50
CA ILE A 93 9.56 1.12 4.78
C ILE A 93 10.58 2.20 4.46
N SER A 94 10.93 2.30 3.19
CA SER A 94 11.96 3.22 2.71
C SER A 94 11.52 3.92 1.43
N GLY A 95 12.11 5.07 1.16
CA GLY A 95 11.96 5.71 -0.13
C GLY A 95 13.14 6.58 -0.49
N THR A 96 13.35 6.77 -1.79
CA THR A 96 14.31 7.71 -2.34
C THR A 96 13.64 8.57 -3.39
N GLY A 97 14.01 9.84 -3.44
CA GLY A 97 13.54 10.81 -4.41
C GLY A 97 14.71 11.49 -5.10
N SER A 98 14.53 11.86 -6.35
CA SER A 98 15.41 12.79 -7.04
C SER A 98 14.60 13.88 -7.73
N MET A 99 15.15 15.09 -7.76
CA MET A 99 14.62 16.20 -8.54
C MET A 99 15.77 16.81 -9.34
N SER A 100 15.51 17.12 -10.60
CA SER A 100 16.46 17.82 -11.45
C SER A 100 15.86 19.05 -12.11
N PHE A 101 16.67 20.09 -12.22
CA PHE A 101 16.34 21.33 -12.91
C PHE A 101 17.60 21.89 -13.60
N GLY A 102 17.65 21.79 -14.92
CA GLY A 102 18.87 22.08 -15.68
C GLY A 102 20.01 21.15 -15.27
N ASP A 103 21.15 21.73 -14.87
CA ASP A 103 22.34 20.97 -14.42
C ASP A 103 22.33 20.64 -12.91
N GLN A 104 21.28 21.02 -12.18
CA GLN A 104 21.17 20.72 -10.74
C GLN A 104 20.37 19.44 -10.52
N GLU A 105 20.90 18.56 -9.68
CA GLU A 105 20.24 17.35 -9.20
C GLU A 105 20.30 17.34 -7.67
N GLN A 106 19.18 16.98 -7.06
CA GLN A 106 19.06 16.79 -5.62
C GLN A 106 18.44 15.44 -5.34
N GLU A 107 19.08 14.66 -4.46
CA GLU A 107 18.53 13.43 -3.90
C GLU A 107 17.92 13.70 -2.52
N ILE A 108 16.87 12.95 -2.20
CA ILE A 108 16.12 13.00 -0.95
C ILE A 108 15.90 11.56 -0.49
N GLU A 109 16.18 11.27 0.77
CA GLU A 109 15.81 9.99 1.39
C GLU A 109 14.56 10.20 2.26
N PHE A 110 13.66 9.22 2.23
CA PHE A 110 12.44 9.20 3.03
C PHE A 110 12.53 8.07 4.05
N GLU A 111 12.49 8.45 5.33
CA GLU A 111 12.37 7.52 6.45
C GLU A 111 10.92 7.47 6.95
N CYS A 112 10.44 6.29 7.33
CA CYS A 112 9.11 6.11 7.90
C CYS A 112 9.21 5.57 9.33
N PRO A 113 8.51 6.17 10.32
CA PRO A 113 8.51 5.69 11.70
C PRO A 113 8.00 4.26 11.90
N LEU A 114 7.20 3.75 10.95
CA LEU A 114 6.72 2.37 10.97
C LEU A 114 7.77 1.36 10.48
N SER A 115 8.87 1.78 9.86
CA SER A 115 9.91 0.83 9.44
C SER A 115 10.50 0.10 10.66
N GLU A 116 10.70 -1.21 10.52
CA GLU A 116 11.19 -2.09 11.60
C GLU A 116 10.26 -2.16 12.84
N THR A 117 8.96 -1.87 12.68
CA THR A 117 7.98 -1.95 13.76
C THR A 117 7.06 -3.17 13.63
N VAL A 118 6.46 -3.56 14.75
CA VAL A 118 5.42 -4.60 14.81
C VAL A 118 4.19 -4.01 15.49
N LEU A 119 3.06 -4.14 14.81
CA LEU A 119 1.75 -3.77 15.31
C LEU A 119 0.95 -5.01 15.71
N GLU A 120 0.26 -4.92 16.83
CA GLU A 120 -0.83 -5.83 17.20
C GLU A 120 -2.16 -5.17 16.86
N LEU A 121 -2.92 -5.80 15.96
CA LEU A 121 -4.24 -5.37 15.55
C LEU A 121 -5.27 -6.27 16.23
N THR A 122 -6.28 -5.67 16.85
CA THR A 122 -7.34 -6.39 17.57
C THR A 122 -8.71 -5.81 17.21
N LEU A 123 -9.72 -6.68 17.05
CA LEU A 123 -11.11 -6.25 16.96
C LEU A 123 -11.67 -6.06 18.37
N ASP A 124 -12.03 -4.82 18.72
CA ASP A 124 -12.67 -4.48 19.99
C ASP A 124 -13.95 -3.68 19.71
N ASP A 125 -15.08 -4.15 20.25
CA ASP A 125 -16.41 -3.54 20.01
C ASP A 125 -16.76 -3.24 18.54
N GLY A 126 -16.21 -4.04 17.60
CA GLY A 126 -16.44 -3.90 16.16
C GLY A 126 -15.51 -2.90 15.45
N GLU A 127 -14.58 -2.29 16.18
CA GLU A 127 -13.55 -1.41 15.65
C GLU A 127 -12.18 -2.09 15.73
N VAL A 128 -11.33 -1.83 14.74
CA VAL A 128 -9.96 -2.35 14.74
C VAL A 128 -9.06 -1.36 15.44
N THR A 129 -8.46 -1.78 16.54
CA THR A 129 -7.41 -1.03 17.23
C THR A 129 -6.04 -1.57 16.86
N ALA A 130 -5.07 -0.68 16.70
CA ALA A 130 -3.68 -1.03 16.40
C ALA A 130 -2.75 -0.46 17.48
N GLU A 131 -1.87 -1.30 18.00
CA GLU A 131 -0.91 -0.92 19.03
C GLU A 131 0.50 -1.38 18.63
N VAL A 132 1.51 -0.55 18.90
CA VAL A 132 2.92 -0.93 18.67
C VAL A 132 3.35 -1.90 19.77
N SER A 133 3.69 -3.13 19.41
CA SER A 133 4.24 -4.13 20.33
C SER A 133 5.78 -4.19 20.28
N VAL A 134 6.38 -3.86 19.15
CA VAL A 134 7.83 -3.76 18.96
C VAL A 134 8.15 -2.55 18.08
N GLY A 135 9.16 -1.77 18.46
CA GLY A 135 9.62 -0.61 17.69
C GLY A 135 9.65 0.68 18.50
N GLY A 136 9.82 1.81 17.81
CA GLY A 136 9.77 3.15 18.40
C GLY A 136 8.33 3.64 18.60
N SER A 137 8.19 4.78 19.30
CA SER A 137 6.92 5.49 19.34
C SER A 137 6.57 6.00 17.94
N VAL A 138 5.36 5.73 17.49
CA VAL A 138 4.82 6.26 16.23
C VAL A 138 3.68 7.22 16.54
N ASP A 139 3.46 8.18 15.65
CA ASP A 139 2.33 9.09 15.76
C ASP A 139 1.01 8.33 15.67
N SER A 140 0.01 8.72 16.46
CA SER A 140 -1.27 8.00 16.52
C SER A 140 -1.99 7.96 15.17
N GLU A 141 -1.82 8.99 14.34
CA GLU A 141 -2.39 9.05 12.99
C GLU A 141 -1.87 7.93 12.08
N LEU A 142 -0.69 7.37 12.36
CA LEU A 142 -0.11 6.24 11.61
C LEU A 142 -0.68 4.88 12.05
N LEU A 143 -1.46 4.84 13.15
CA LEU A 143 -2.12 3.63 13.63
C LEU A 143 -3.57 3.52 13.12
N ASP A 144 -4.10 4.61 12.57
CA ASP A 144 -5.45 4.67 12.04
C ASP A 144 -5.56 3.97 10.66
N GLY A 145 -6.74 3.43 10.35
CA GLY A 145 -7.03 2.84 9.02
C GLY A 145 -6.46 1.45 8.77
N HIS A 146 -5.91 0.80 9.80
CA HIS A 146 -5.46 -0.57 9.72
C HIS A 146 -6.64 -1.56 9.69
N HIS A 147 -6.51 -2.61 8.87
CA HIS A 147 -7.52 -3.67 8.72
C HIS A 147 -6.94 -5.05 9.07
N LEU A 148 -7.81 -5.92 9.60
CA LEU A 148 -7.50 -7.30 9.99
C LEU A 148 -7.50 -8.28 8.81
N GLU A 149 -8.04 -7.86 7.67
CA GLU A 149 -8.05 -8.68 6.46
C GLU A 149 -6.68 -8.66 5.77
N LEU A 150 -6.22 -9.83 5.32
CA LEU A 150 -5.05 -9.93 4.45
C LEU A 150 -5.32 -9.22 3.12
N ALA A 151 -4.31 -8.53 2.57
CA ALA A 151 -4.46 -7.65 1.40
C ALA A 151 -5.12 -8.28 0.15
N LEU A 152 -5.01 -9.60 -0.03
CA LEU A 152 -5.67 -10.29 -1.15
C LEU A 152 -7.19 -10.35 -1.03
N ALA A 153 -7.75 -10.17 0.17
CA ALA A 153 -9.19 -10.07 0.37
C ALA A 153 -9.79 -8.88 -0.39
N ALA A 154 -9.05 -7.78 -0.51
CA ALA A 154 -9.46 -6.60 -1.28
C ALA A 154 -9.57 -6.85 -2.81
N LEU A 155 -9.12 -8.01 -3.30
CA LEU A 155 -9.28 -8.40 -4.70
C LEU A 155 -10.55 -9.24 -4.94
N LEU A 156 -11.27 -9.58 -3.86
CA LEU A 156 -12.51 -10.32 -3.96
C LEU A 156 -13.68 -9.36 -4.25
N PRO A 157 -14.69 -9.82 -5.00
CA PRO A 157 -15.89 -9.05 -5.27
C PRO A 157 -16.68 -8.81 -3.97
N ASP A 158 -17.34 -7.66 -3.89
CA ASP A 158 -18.32 -7.41 -2.84
C ASP A 158 -19.60 -8.23 -3.13
N GLY A 159 -19.90 -9.20 -2.27
CA GLY A 159 -21.14 -9.99 -2.33
C GLY A 159 -21.10 -11.18 -3.30
N GLU A 160 -22.28 -11.51 -3.84
CA GLU A 160 -22.47 -12.67 -4.72
C GLU A 160 -21.92 -12.39 -6.14
N VAL A 161 -21.35 -13.43 -6.77
CA VAL A 161 -20.90 -13.42 -8.17
C VAL A 161 -21.64 -14.41 -9.05
#